data_AF-A0A061J6P0-F1
#
_entry.id   AF-A0A061J6P0-F1
#
_cell.length_a   1.000
_cell.length_b   1.000
_cell.length_c   1.000
_cell.angle_alpha   90.00
_cell.angle_beta   90.00
_cell.angle_gamma   90.00
#
_symmetry.space_group_name_H-M   'P 1'
#
loop_
_entity.id
_entity.type
_entity.pdbx_description
1 polymer ?
#
loop_
_entity_poly.entity_id
_entity_poly.type
_entity_poly.pdbx_seq_one_letter_code
_entity_poly.pdbx_strand_id
1 'polypeptide(L)'
;MQQQPQPQPQQQQQQRPSVLSYFTGWVANGLSWSTRDNEPFRFAVSSYIQEYKNHVDIVQKNEEGELVCRATWEHCYPPTKVMFAPERTATDLIITTADYLRLWEVKKGPPERSSEENHRENDDPRKVASKKDHIDSHVVFKTVFDSGKQQNEFCFPVTSCDWNSDDPNIVGCCSVDTTVTIWDIESGKNTRLIAHDKDVYDIAFAKGTHTFASCGADGSVRMFDLREIEHCTILYESHLLSPLLRVAWDKLDQTYISTFGVEGTEVILLDTRFPGVPVGLLQNVRPHPINSVCWAPNSATNLCSAGEDGTAYIWDINELPSVAPKCIMNYKGEHPINNILWYSQHEQWIAITTGQEAQLLHV
;
A
#
# COMPACT_ATOMS: atom_id res chain seq x y z
N MET A 1 -26.50 -38.82 45.18
CA MET A 1 -25.22 -38.21 44.77
C MET A 1 -25.53 -37.05 43.85
N GLN A 2 -25.41 -35.83 44.35
CA GLN A 2 -25.61 -34.60 43.58
C GLN A 2 -24.42 -34.45 42.62
N GLN A 3 -24.68 -34.34 41.32
CA GLN A 3 -23.64 -34.05 40.33
C GLN A 3 -23.19 -32.59 40.50
N GLN A 4 -21.89 -32.40 40.71
CA GLN A 4 -21.26 -31.07 40.67
C GLN A 4 -21.33 -30.51 39.23
N PRO A 5 -21.63 -29.22 39.04
CA PRO A 5 -21.54 -28.60 37.74
C PRO A 5 -20.07 -28.49 37.30
N GLN A 6 -19.79 -28.91 36.06
CA GLN A 6 -18.49 -28.71 35.41
C GLN A 6 -18.19 -27.20 35.27
N PRO A 7 -16.93 -26.76 35.42
CA PRO A 7 -16.56 -25.38 35.19
C PRO A 7 -16.71 -25.04 33.69
N GLN A 8 -17.45 -23.98 33.39
CA GLN A 8 -17.56 -23.43 32.04
C GLN A 8 -16.16 -22.98 31.56
N PRO A 9 -15.80 -23.22 30.29
CA PRO A 9 -14.56 -22.69 29.74
C PRO A 9 -14.63 -21.16 29.77
N GLN A 10 -13.63 -20.55 30.42
CA GLN A 10 -13.42 -19.11 30.39
C GLN A 10 -13.30 -18.68 28.92
N GLN A 11 -14.31 -17.95 28.43
CA GLN A 11 -14.17 -17.19 27.19
C GLN A 11 -12.97 -16.26 27.39
N GLN A 12 -11.86 -16.53 26.68
CA GLN A 12 -10.80 -15.55 26.50
C GLN A 12 -11.48 -14.29 25.95
N GLN A 13 -11.57 -13.25 26.79
CA GLN A 13 -11.88 -11.91 26.32
C GLN A 13 -10.78 -11.56 25.32
N GLN A 14 -11.08 -11.70 24.03
CA GLN A 14 -10.30 -11.07 22.96
C GLN A 14 -10.26 -9.59 23.32
N GLN A 15 -9.08 -9.12 23.76
CA GLN A 15 -8.85 -7.71 23.98
C GLN A 15 -9.18 -7.02 22.66
N ARG A 16 -10.13 -6.08 22.67
CA ARG A 16 -10.41 -5.30 21.47
C ARG A 16 -9.11 -4.59 21.09
N PRO A 17 -8.67 -4.70 19.83
CA PRO A 17 -7.49 -3.99 19.37
C PRO A 17 -7.67 -2.50 19.67
N SER A 18 -6.62 -1.85 20.18
CA SER A 18 -6.65 -0.40 20.33
C SER A 18 -6.59 0.22 18.92
N VAL A 19 -7.52 1.12 18.65
CA VAL A 19 -7.66 1.77 17.33
C VAL A 19 -7.40 3.26 17.51
N LEU A 20 -6.49 3.80 16.71
CA LEU A 20 -6.29 5.23 16.55
C LEU A 20 -6.81 5.64 15.18
N SER A 21 -7.71 6.62 15.11
CA SER A 21 -8.32 7.05 13.85
C SER A 21 -7.94 8.48 13.50
N TYR A 22 -7.67 8.71 12.22
CA TYR A 22 -7.51 10.02 11.61
C TYR A 22 -8.64 10.25 10.60
N PHE A 23 -9.47 11.26 10.84
CA PHE A 23 -10.54 11.64 9.91
C PHE A 23 -9.99 12.55 8.81
N THR A 24 -10.08 12.08 7.57
CA THR A 24 -9.50 12.79 6.41
C THR A 24 -10.45 13.85 5.81
N GLY A 25 -11.76 13.67 5.98
CA GLY A 25 -12.81 14.49 5.36
C GLY A 25 -13.13 14.13 3.90
N TRP A 26 -12.51 13.08 3.36
CA TRP A 26 -12.71 12.56 2.00
C TRP A 26 -12.56 11.04 2.01
N VAL A 27 -12.89 10.34 0.92
CA VAL A 27 -12.75 8.87 0.90
C VAL A 27 -11.26 8.50 0.91
N ALA A 28 -10.81 7.80 1.95
CA ALA A 28 -9.42 7.40 2.12
C ALA A 28 -9.10 6.16 1.28
N ASN A 29 -8.03 6.21 0.50
CA ASN A 29 -7.65 5.16 -0.43
C ASN A 29 -6.19 4.74 -0.29
N GLY A 30 -5.25 5.44 -0.93
CA GLY A 30 -3.85 5.03 -0.91
C GLY A 30 -3.24 5.21 0.48
N LEU A 31 -2.25 4.36 0.80
CA LEU A 31 -1.62 4.30 2.10
C LEU A 31 -0.14 3.95 1.94
N SER A 32 0.74 4.57 2.72
CA SER A 32 2.16 4.15 2.80
C SER A 32 2.82 4.61 4.09
N TRP A 33 3.58 3.71 4.72
CA TRP A 33 4.39 4.02 5.88
C TRP A 33 5.66 4.79 5.50
N SER A 34 5.99 5.79 6.31
CA SER A 34 7.33 6.37 6.32
C SER A 34 8.31 5.31 6.82
N THR A 35 9.43 5.16 6.13
CA THR A 35 10.51 4.25 6.52
C THR A 35 11.60 4.94 7.37
N ARG A 36 11.35 6.17 7.81
CA ARG A 36 12.30 6.94 8.63
C ARG A 36 12.21 6.55 10.10
N ASP A 37 13.33 6.17 10.71
CA ASP A 37 13.41 5.79 12.13
C ASP A 37 13.18 6.95 13.10
N ASN A 38 13.48 8.18 12.69
CA ASN A 38 13.35 9.37 13.53
C ASN A 38 11.93 9.95 13.60
N GLU A 39 11.00 9.46 12.76
CA GLU A 39 9.63 9.95 12.68
C GLU A 39 8.66 8.75 12.78
N PRO A 40 8.52 8.13 13.96
CA PRO A 40 7.73 6.92 14.13
C PRO A 40 6.23 7.20 13.94
N PHE A 41 5.48 6.16 13.59
CA PHE A 41 4.03 6.22 13.36
C PHE A 41 3.60 7.29 12.34
N ARG A 42 4.45 7.54 11.34
CA ARG A 42 4.20 8.47 10.25
C ARG A 42 3.82 7.72 8.97
N PHE A 43 2.73 8.11 8.34
CA PHE A 43 2.26 7.51 7.09
C PHE A 43 1.59 8.55 6.20
N ALA A 44 1.49 8.25 4.91
CA ALA A 44 0.79 9.05 3.92
C ALA A 44 -0.54 8.38 3.61
N VAL A 45 -1.59 9.19 3.48
CA VAL A 45 -2.91 8.74 3.03
C VAL A 45 -3.36 9.61 1.86
N SER A 46 -3.90 8.99 0.81
CA SER A 46 -4.42 9.70 -0.37
C SER A 46 -5.92 9.57 -0.53
N SER A 47 -6.55 10.58 -1.12
CA SER A 47 -7.98 10.60 -1.38
C SER A 47 -8.37 9.80 -2.63
N TYR A 48 -9.61 9.33 -2.66
CA TYR A 48 -10.28 8.88 -3.86
C TYR A 48 -11.56 9.71 -4.07
N ILE A 49 -11.40 10.84 -4.76
CA ILE A 49 -12.51 11.71 -5.17
C ILE A 49 -12.56 11.65 -6.69
N GLN A 50 -13.70 11.28 -7.27
CA GLN A 50 -13.88 11.12 -8.74
C GLN A 50 -13.75 12.43 -9.54
N GLU A 51 -13.30 13.51 -8.90
CA GLU A 51 -13.05 14.82 -9.47
C GLU A 51 -11.55 15.03 -9.68
N TYR A 52 -11.19 16.13 -10.36
CA TYR A 52 -9.79 16.45 -10.63
C TYR A 52 -8.98 16.75 -9.36
N LYS A 53 -9.59 17.39 -8.36
CA LYS A 53 -8.91 17.88 -7.17
C LYS A 53 -8.93 16.82 -6.07
N ASN A 54 -7.79 16.17 -5.87
CA ASN A 54 -7.56 15.18 -4.82
C ASN A 54 -6.53 15.70 -3.83
N HIS A 55 -6.32 14.95 -2.75
CA HIS A 55 -5.48 15.33 -1.63
C HIS A 55 -4.60 14.18 -1.17
N VAL A 56 -3.45 14.53 -0.63
CA VAL A 56 -2.60 13.60 0.11
C VAL A 56 -2.22 14.28 1.43
N ASP A 57 -2.37 13.55 2.52
CA ASP A 57 -1.94 13.98 3.85
C ASP A 57 -0.79 13.11 4.34
N ILE A 58 0.18 13.74 5.00
CA ILE A 58 1.13 13.04 5.88
C ILE A 58 0.56 13.13 7.29
N VAL A 59 0.29 11.97 7.89
CA VAL A 59 -0.27 11.81 9.22
C VAL A 59 0.79 11.22 10.12
N GLN A 60 0.88 11.72 11.36
CA GLN A 60 1.80 11.21 12.35
C GLN A 60 1.16 11.22 13.74
N LYS A 61 1.53 10.25 14.56
CA LYS A 61 1.16 10.23 15.98
C LYS A 61 1.90 11.33 16.75
N ASN A 62 1.19 12.19 17.46
CA ASN A 62 1.76 13.23 18.33
C ASN A 62 2.15 12.68 19.72
N GLU A 63 2.70 13.54 20.58
CA GLU A 63 3.08 13.20 21.95
C GLU A 63 1.87 12.82 22.82
N GLU A 64 0.69 13.38 22.54
CA GLU A 64 -0.58 13.00 23.18
C GLU A 64 -1.12 11.63 22.74
N GLY A 65 -0.51 11.01 21.71
CA GLY A 65 -0.89 9.70 21.18
C GLY A 65 -2.01 9.72 20.15
N GLU A 66 -2.42 10.90 19.68
CA GLU A 66 -3.41 11.15 18.65
C GLU A 66 -2.77 11.24 17.26
N LEU A 67 -3.54 10.91 16.21
CA LEU A 67 -3.08 11.04 14.82
C LEU A 67 -3.38 12.45 14.30
N VAL A 68 -2.34 13.18 13.90
CA VAL A 68 -2.47 14.55 13.41
C VAL A 68 -1.83 14.71 12.03
N CYS A 69 -2.36 15.66 11.25
CA CYS A 69 -1.83 15.99 9.93
C CYS A 69 -0.59 16.88 10.05
N ARG A 70 0.54 16.42 9.50
CA ARG A 70 1.85 17.12 9.51
C ARG A 70 2.14 17.87 8.21
N ALA A 71 1.64 17.37 7.10
CA ALA A 71 1.69 18.04 5.80
C ALA A 71 0.49 17.63 4.95
N THR A 72 0.07 18.49 4.03
CA THR A 72 -1.02 18.21 3.09
C THR A 72 -0.76 18.94 1.78
N TRP A 73 -1.12 18.33 0.65
CA TRP A 73 -1.03 18.96 -0.66
C TRP A 73 -2.14 18.47 -1.59
N GLU A 74 -2.37 19.23 -2.65
CA GLU A 74 -3.32 18.89 -3.70
C GLU A 74 -2.66 17.99 -4.74
N HIS A 75 -3.40 16.96 -5.16
CA HIS A 75 -3.01 16.05 -6.21
C HIS A 75 -4.01 16.13 -7.37
N CYS A 76 -3.49 16.10 -8.60
CA CYS A 76 -4.31 16.01 -9.80
C CYS A 76 -4.74 14.56 -9.99
N TYR A 77 -6.04 14.32 -9.98
CA TYR A 77 -6.67 12.99 -9.99
C TYR A 77 -6.43 12.16 -8.71
N PRO A 78 -7.28 11.15 -8.45
CA PRO A 78 -7.06 10.18 -7.38
C PRO A 78 -5.71 9.49 -7.55
N PRO A 79 -4.82 9.55 -6.54
CA PRO A 79 -3.62 8.74 -6.58
C PRO A 79 -3.98 7.25 -6.57
N THR A 80 -3.55 6.50 -7.58
CA THR A 80 -3.68 5.04 -7.64
C THR A 80 -2.74 4.37 -6.62
N LYS A 81 -1.61 5.01 -6.34
CA LYS A 81 -0.67 4.64 -5.27
C LYS A 81 0.03 5.89 -4.73
N VAL A 82 0.35 5.86 -3.45
CA VAL A 82 1.21 6.83 -2.75
C VAL A 82 2.25 6.03 -1.99
N MET A 83 3.52 6.42 -2.03
CA MET A 83 4.57 5.62 -1.42
C MET A 83 5.79 6.43 -1.01
N PHE A 84 6.19 6.32 0.25
CA PHE A 84 7.49 6.83 0.71
C PHE A 84 8.63 6.05 0.07
N ALA A 85 9.72 6.76 -0.23
CA ALA A 85 10.95 6.13 -0.65
C ALA A 85 11.58 5.35 0.51
N PRO A 86 12.31 4.25 0.23
CA PRO A 86 13.04 3.50 1.24
C PRO A 86 14.04 4.38 2.02
N GLU A 87 14.33 3.98 3.26
CA GLU A 87 15.12 4.76 4.24
C GLU A 87 16.50 5.19 3.72
N ARG A 88 17.10 4.38 2.84
CA ARG A 88 18.42 4.60 2.24
C ARG A 88 18.51 5.88 1.40
N THR A 89 17.38 6.52 1.07
CA THR A 89 17.39 7.84 0.44
C THR A 89 17.88 8.93 1.40
N ALA A 90 18.62 9.92 0.89
CA ALA A 90 19.11 11.03 1.72
C ALA A 90 17.99 12.01 2.12
N THR A 91 16.96 12.14 1.29
CA THR A 91 15.83 13.07 1.45
C THR A 91 14.51 12.32 1.61
N ASP A 92 13.55 12.95 2.26
CA ASP A 92 12.23 12.37 2.48
C ASP A 92 11.37 12.47 1.21
N LEU A 93 11.49 11.46 0.34
CA LEU A 93 10.85 11.42 -0.96
C LEU A 93 9.55 10.62 -0.92
N ILE A 94 8.57 11.07 -1.69
CA ILE A 94 7.30 10.38 -1.91
C ILE A 94 7.07 10.29 -3.41
N ILE A 95 6.62 9.12 -3.89
CA ILE A 95 6.04 8.98 -5.22
C ILE A 95 4.54 8.82 -5.15
N THR A 96 3.86 9.38 -6.14
CA THR A 96 2.44 9.16 -6.38
C THR A 96 2.21 8.77 -7.84
N THR A 97 1.19 7.97 -8.09
CA THR A 97 0.77 7.58 -9.43
C THR A 97 -0.66 8.01 -9.70
N ALA A 98 -0.92 8.49 -10.91
CA ALA A 98 -2.27 8.72 -11.43
C ALA A 98 -2.22 8.69 -12.98
N ASP A 99 -2.34 9.84 -13.63
CA ASP A 99 -1.99 10.03 -15.05
C ASP A 99 -0.49 9.84 -15.33
N TYR A 100 0.37 10.24 -14.39
CA TYR A 100 1.82 10.06 -14.42
C TYR A 100 2.37 9.58 -13.07
N LEU A 101 3.62 9.11 -13.09
CA LEU A 101 4.44 8.96 -11.89
C LEU A 101 5.02 10.34 -11.52
N ARG A 102 4.81 10.79 -10.29
CA ARG A 102 5.33 12.06 -9.76
C ARG A 102 6.22 11.84 -8.56
N LEU A 103 7.26 12.67 -8.45
CA LEU A 103 8.14 12.71 -7.30
C LEU A 103 7.91 13.99 -6.50
N TRP A 104 7.83 13.82 -5.19
CA TRP A 104 7.65 14.87 -4.21
C TRP A 104 8.73 14.76 -3.13
N GLU A 105 9.09 15.89 -2.52
CA GLU A 105 10.03 15.96 -1.41
C GLU A 105 9.34 16.61 -0.21
N VAL A 106 9.36 15.93 0.93
CA VAL A 106 8.87 16.45 2.20
C VAL A 106 9.99 17.26 2.86
N LYS A 107 9.70 18.53 3.17
CA LYS A 107 10.63 19.43 3.84
C LYS A 107 10.07 19.84 5.20
N LYS A 108 10.95 19.87 6.20
CA LYS A 108 10.61 20.35 7.54
C LYS A 108 10.41 21.87 7.52
N GLY A 109 9.46 22.32 8.33
CA GLY A 109 9.05 23.71 8.45
C GLY A 109 7.74 23.99 7.70
N PRO A 110 6.94 24.96 8.18
CA PRO A 110 5.74 25.39 7.49
C PRO A 110 6.11 25.91 6.09
N PRO A 111 5.19 25.83 5.11
CA PRO A 111 5.42 26.41 3.79
C PRO A 111 5.75 27.90 3.94
N GLU A 112 6.66 28.42 3.11
CA GLU A 112 7.00 29.84 3.09
C GLU A 112 5.72 30.67 2.87
N ARG A 113 5.18 31.24 3.95
CA ARG A 113 3.99 32.09 3.87
C ARG A 113 4.36 33.37 3.14
N SER A 114 3.63 33.70 2.08
CA SER A 114 3.68 35.04 1.50
C SER A 114 3.29 36.07 2.57
N SER A 115 3.90 37.25 2.54
CA SER A 115 3.73 38.33 3.53
C SER A 115 2.29 38.82 3.71
N GLU A 116 1.36 38.42 2.84
CA GLU A 116 -0.06 38.84 2.87
C GLU A 116 -0.94 38.00 3.81
N GLU A 117 -0.57 36.75 4.14
CA GLU A 117 -1.38 35.88 5.02
C GLU A 117 -1.18 36.16 6.51
N ASN A 118 -0.06 36.79 6.88
CA ASN A 118 0.29 37.10 8.27
C ASN A 118 -0.59 38.17 8.93
N HIS A 119 -1.44 38.87 8.16
CA HIS A 119 -2.25 39.98 8.67
C HIS A 119 -3.71 39.62 9.04
N ARG A 120 -4.15 38.37 8.90
CA ARG A 120 -5.57 37.99 9.09
C ARG A 120 -5.89 37.14 10.32
N GLU A 121 -4.90 36.65 11.06
CA GLU A 121 -5.15 35.77 12.22
C GLU A 121 -4.91 36.53 13.53
N ASN A 122 -5.90 37.32 13.98
CA ASN A 122 -5.98 37.80 15.36
C ASN A 122 -7.20 37.16 16.07
N ASP A 123 -6.88 36.41 17.12
CA ASP A 123 -7.63 36.01 18.34
C ASP A 123 -9.15 35.73 18.28
N ASP A 124 -9.51 34.43 18.27
CA ASP A 124 -10.76 33.93 18.90
C ASP A 124 -10.44 32.76 19.87
N PRO A 125 -10.69 32.92 21.19
CA PRO A 125 -10.39 31.91 22.21
C PRO A 125 -11.29 30.65 22.20
N ARG A 126 -12.14 30.46 21.18
CA ARG A 126 -13.01 29.27 21.01
C ARG A 126 -12.63 28.37 19.83
N LYS A 127 -11.46 28.57 19.20
CA LYS A 127 -11.05 27.82 18.01
C LYS A 127 -10.78 26.35 18.37
N VAL A 128 -11.61 25.44 17.86
CA VAL A 128 -11.30 24.00 17.80
C VAL A 128 -10.03 23.84 16.97
N ALA A 129 -9.07 23.04 17.44
CA ALA A 129 -7.82 22.79 16.73
C ALA A 129 -8.13 22.42 15.27
N SER A 130 -7.72 23.30 14.37
CA SER A 130 -7.91 23.12 12.95
C SER A 130 -6.80 22.20 12.43
N LYS A 131 -7.07 21.46 11.35
CA LYS A 131 -6.06 20.65 10.65
C LYS A 131 -4.75 21.43 10.35
N LYS A 132 -4.84 22.76 10.25
CA LYS A 132 -3.70 23.67 10.02
C LYS A 132 -2.78 23.87 11.23
N ASP A 133 -3.27 23.67 12.45
CA ASP A 133 -2.50 23.93 13.67
C ASP A 133 -1.42 22.86 13.92
N HIS A 134 -1.52 21.71 13.28
CA HIS A 134 -0.57 20.60 13.38
C HIS A 134 0.43 20.51 12.22
N ILE A 135 0.30 21.37 11.20
CA ILE A 135 1.17 21.37 10.03
C ILE A 135 2.54 21.94 10.41
N ASP A 136 3.56 21.09 10.37
CA ASP A 136 4.96 21.45 10.64
C ASP A 136 5.89 21.18 9.46
N SER A 137 5.35 20.61 8.38
CA SER A 137 6.10 20.21 7.20
C SER A 137 5.34 20.63 5.93
N HIS A 138 6.06 20.80 4.83
CA HIS A 138 5.48 21.09 3.52
C HIS A 138 6.05 20.15 2.46
N VAL A 139 5.27 19.93 1.40
CA VAL A 139 5.63 19.03 0.31
C VAL A 139 5.92 19.84 -0.95
N VAL A 140 7.10 19.59 -1.53
CA VAL A 140 7.58 20.27 -2.74
C VAL A 140 7.52 19.30 -3.91
N PHE A 141 6.89 19.73 -5.01
CA PHE A 141 6.92 18.99 -6.26
C PHE A 141 8.33 19.00 -6.87
N LYS A 142 8.85 17.82 -7.25
CA LYS A 142 10.21 17.70 -7.81
C LYS A 142 10.16 17.50 -9.31
N THR A 143 9.49 16.43 -9.76
CA THR A 143 9.45 16.09 -11.18
C THR A 143 8.24 15.20 -11.50
N VAL A 144 7.88 15.17 -12.78
CA VAL A 144 6.97 14.21 -13.37
C VAL A 144 7.77 13.32 -14.31
N PHE A 145 7.59 12.01 -14.20
CA PHE A 145 8.22 11.04 -15.09
C PHE A 145 7.27 10.75 -16.23
N ASP A 146 7.50 11.46 -17.33
CA ASP A 146 6.80 11.26 -18.59
C ASP A 146 7.66 10.39 -19.50
N SER A 147 7.12 9.28 -19.99
CA SER A 147 7.76 8.37 -20.95
C SER A 147 8.08 9.03 -22.30
N GLY A 148 7.80 10.33 -22.48
CA GLY A 148 8.30 11.12 -23.61
C GLY A 148 7.54 10.90 -24.90
N LYS A 149 6.24 10.58 -24.81
CA LYS A 149 5.38 10.61 -26.00
C LYS A 149 5.34 12.03 -26.55
N GLN A 150 5.21 12.17 -27.87
CA GLN A 150 5.02 13.49 -28.50
C GLN A 150 3.87 14.23 -27.81
N GLN A 151 3.97 15.56 -27.71
CA GLN A 151 3.05 16.50 -27.03
C GLN A 151 1.54 16.38 -27.36
N ASN A 152 1.15 15.46 -28.24
CA ASN A 152 -0.21 15.22 -28.74
C ASN A 152 -0.70 13.75 -28.65
N GLU A 153 0.05 12.83 -28.04
CA GLU A 153 -0.43 11.46 -27.81
C GLU A 153 -0.92 11.26 -26.37
N PHE A 154 -2.01 10.50 -26.23
CA PHE A 154 -2.62 10.18 -24.94
C PHE A 154 -1.62 9.40 -24.05
N CYS A 155 -1.36 9.92 -22.84
CA CYS A 155 -0.64 9.18 -21.81
C CYS A 155 -1.63 8.24 -21.11
N PHE A 156 -1.28 6.96 -21.05
CA PHE A 156 -2.09 5.98 -20.34
C PHE A 156 -1.81 6.09 -18.84
N PRO A 157 -2.85 6.07 -17.98
CA PRO A 157 -2.66 6.22 -16.55
C PRO A 157 -1.80 5.10 -15.97
N VAL A 158 -1.06 5.46 -14.94
CA VAL A 158 -0.23 4.57 -14.14
C VAL A 158 -1.12 3.91 -13.07
N THR A 159 -1.21 2.58 -13.12
CA THR A 159 -2.09 1.78 -12.26
C THR A 159 -1.44 1.47 -10.92
N SER A 160 -0.11 1.31 -10.88
CA SER A 160 0.67 1.09 -9.66
C SER A 160 2.15 1.44 -9.87
N CYS A 161 2.90 1.46 -8.77
CA CYS A 161 4.35 1.59 -8.75
C CYS A 161 4.97 0.84 -7.57
N ASP A 162 6.26 0.54 -7.64
CA ASP A 162 7.03 0.09 -6.49
C ASP A 162 8.47 0.63 -6.52
N TRP A 163 9.08 0.80 -5.35
CA TRP A 163 10.49 1.16 -5.22
C TRP A 163 11.32 -0.11 -5.20
N ASN A 164 12.46 -0.10 -5.87
CA ASN A 164 13.46 -1.10 -5.59
C ASN A 164 14.06 -0.84 -4.20
N SER A 165 13.88 -1.80 -3.28
CA SER A 165 14.32 -1.65 -1.89
C SER A 165 15.84 -1.70 -1.70
N ASP A 166 16.58 -2.29 -2.66
CA ASP A 166 18.04 -2.36 -2.62
C ASP A 166 18.68 -1.12 -3.25
N ASP A 167 18.10 -0.63 -4.34
CA ASP A 167 18.50 0.59 -5.03
C ASP A 167 17.33 1.58 -5.13
N PRO A 168 17.20 2.52 -4.18
CA PRO A 168 16.14 3.52 -4.19
C PRO A 168 16.24 4.52 -5.35
N ASN A 169 17.25 4.47 -6.22
CA ASN A 169 17.24 5.24 -7.45
C ASN A 169 16.33 4.60 -8.52
N ILE A 170 15.89 3.35 -8.32
CA ILE A 170 15.09 2.60 -9.28
C ILE A 170 13.62 2.55 -8.82
N VAL A 171 12.72 2.98 -9.69
CA VAL A 171 11.26 2.86 -9.50
C VAL A 171 10.64 2.17 -10.70
N GLY A 172 9.80 1.17 -10.43
CA GLY A 172 8.97 0.53 -11.45
C GLY A 172 7.56 1.10 -11.39
N CYS A 173 6.95 1.37 -12.54
CA CYS A 173 5.54 1.71 -12.62
C CYS A 173 4.86 0.95 -13.76
N CYS A 174 3.59 0.58 -13.57
CA CYS A 174 2.82 -0.17 -14.54
C CYS A 174 1.59 0.61 -15.02
N SER A 175 1.07 0.26 -16.20
CA SER A 175 -0.01 0.99 -16.84
C SER A 175 -1.02 0.07 -17.53
N VAL A 176 -2.21 0.62 -17.78
CA VAL A 176 -3.25 -0.01 -18.60
C VAL A 176 -2.81 -0.25 -20.05
N ASP A 177 -1.71 0.36 -20.50
CA ASP A 177 -1.16 0.16 -21.84
C ASP A 177 -0.29 -1.09 -22.01
N THR A 178 -0.48 -2.08 -21.13
CA THR A 178 0.22 -3.38 -21.10
C THR A 178 1.70 -3.31 -20.68
N THR A 179 2.21 -2.12 -20.37
CA THR A 179 3.65 -1.93 -20.10
C THR A 179 3.99 -1.77 -18.63
N VAL A 180 5.23 -2.14 -18.33
CA VAL A 180 5.96 -1.72 -17.14
C VAL A 180 7.10 -0.81 -17.59
N THR A 181 7.31 0.29 -16.86
CA THR A 181 8.44 1.21 -17.08
C THR A 181 9.29 1.25 -15.82
N ILE A 182 10.58 0.98 -15.98
CA ILE A 182 11.60 1.09 -14.93
C ILE A 182 12.33 2.41 -15.11
N TRP A 183 12.30 3.23 -14.07
CA TRP A 183 12.86 4.58 -14.03
C TRP A 183 14.11 4.62 -13.18
N ASP A 184 15.12 5.33 -13.68
CA ASP A 184 16.22 5.88 -12.89
C ASP A 184 15.85 7.30 -12.48
N ILE A 185 15.67 7.52 -11.18
CA ILE A 185 15.09 8.74 -10.61
C ILE A 185 16.02 9.95 -10.76
N GLU A 186 17.33 9.75 -10.56
CA GLU A 186 18.33 10.82 -10.63
C GLU A 186 18.59 11.26 -12.07
N SER A 187 18.73 10.32 -13.00
CA SER A 187 19.02 10.63 -14.41
C SER A 187 17.77 10.90 -15.25
N GLY A 188 16.59 10.51 -14.76
CA GLY A 188 15.33 10.59 -15.49
C GLY A 188 15.25 9.63 -16.69
N LYS A 189 16.21 8.71 -16.83
CA LYS A 189 16.19 7.68 -17.88
C LYS A 189 15.19 6.59 -17.52
N ASN A 190 14.65 5.94 -18.54
CA ASN A 190 13.76 4.80 -18.35
C ASN A 190 14.03 3.66 -19.32
N THR A 191 13.59 2.48 -18.92
CA THR A 191 13.44 1.30 -19.78
C THR A 191 11.99 0.86 -19.71
N ARG A 192 11.34 0.80 -20.87
CA ARG A 192 9.93 0.42 -20.99
C ARG A 192 9.83 -0.94 -21.66
N LEU A 193 9.05 -1.84 -21.08
CA LEU A 193 8.81 -3.18 -21.60
C LEU A 193 7.33 -3.50 -21.70
N ILE A 194 6.96 -4.34 -22.67
CA ILE A 194 5.63 -4.94 -22.75
C ILE A 194 5.63 -6.10 -21.76
N ALA A 195 4.94 -5.93 -20.63
CA ALA A 195 4.97 -6.90 -19.55
C ALA A 195 3.87 -7.97 -19.72
N HIS A 196 2.70 -7.56 -20.19
CA HIS A 196 1.50 -8.39 -20.29
C HIS A 196 0.81 -8.24 -21.65
N ASP A 197 -0.18 -9.08 -21.92
CA ASP A 197 -0.98 -9.01 -23.16
C ASP A 197 -2.21 -8.07 -23.01
N LYS A 198 -2.47 -7.59 -21.79
CA LYS A 198 -3.53 -6.65 -21.43
C LYS A 198 -3.05 -5.73 -20.30
N ASP A 199 -3.93 -4.85 -19.81
CA ASP A 199 -3.69 -3.91 -18.72
C ASP A 199 -2.92 -4.53 -17.56
N VAL A 200 -1.87 -3.86 -17.10
CA VAL A 200 -1.12 -4.26 -15.91
C VAL A 200 -1.71 -3.50 -14.73
N TYR A 201 -2.04 -4.21 -13.65
CA TYR A 201 -2.71 -3.61 -12.48
C TYR A 201 -1.78 -3.40 -11.30
N ASP A 202 -0.71 -4.20 -11.16
CA ASP A 202 0.22 -4.03 -10.06
C ASP A 202 1.63 -4.49 -10.41
N ILE A 203 2.59 -4.00 -9.62
CA ILE A 203 4.01 -4.32 -9.69
C ILE A 203 4.59 -4.35 -8.28
N ALA A 204 5.48 -5.30 -8.00
CA ALA A 204 6.22 -5.37 -6.75
C ALA A 204 7.65 -5.86 -6.97
N PHE A 205 8.63 -5.17 -6.37
CA PHE A 205 10.02 -5.61 -6.34
C PHE A 205 10.25 -6.65 -5.25
N ALA A 206 11.11 -7.61 -5.58
CA ALA A 206 11.73 -8.49 -4.60
C ALA A 206 13.01 -7.86 -4.05
N LYS A 207 13.37 -8.21 -2.82
CA LYS A 207 14.56 -7.70 -2.13
C LYS A 207 15.77 -8.62 -2.31
N GLY A 208 16.87 -8.08 -2.79
CA GLY A 208 18.17 -8.76 -2.92
C GLY A 208 18.34 -9.64 -4.16
N THR A 209 17.35 -9.69 -5.05
CA THR A 209 17.32 -10.61 -6.20
C THR A 209 17.43 -9.91 -7.56
N HIS A 210 17.31 -8.59 -7.60
CA HIS A 210 17.15 -7.80 -8.84
C HIS A 210 15.93 -8.23 -9.68
N THR A 211 14.89 -8.76 -9.05
CA THR A 211 13.66 -9.19 -9.74
C THR A 211 12.46 -8.35 -9.31
N PHE A 212 11.46 -8.29 -10.19
CA PHE A 212 10.13 -7.79 -9.85
C PHE A 212 9.06 -8.71 -10.44
N ALA A 213 7.87 -8.64 -9.87
CA ALA A 213 6.69 -9.32 -10.39
C ALA A 213 5.63 -8.28 -10.79
N SER A 214 4.84 -8.61 -11.80
CA SER A 214 3.65 -7.85 -12.20
C SER A 214 2.47 -8.76 -12.43
N CYS A 215 1.26 -8.22 -12.29
CA CYS A 215 0.02 -8.92 -12.60
C CYS A 215 -0.98 -8.01 -13.30
N GLY A 216 -1.95 -8.59 -14.01
CA GLY A 216 -2.86 -7.80 -14.82
C GLY A 216 -4.13 -8.50 -15.31
N ALA A 217 -4.78 -7.84 -16.26
CA ALA A 217 -6.06 -8.24 -16.85
C ALA A 217 -5.98 -9.47 -17.76
N ASP A 218 -4.77 -9.92 -18.12
CA ASP A 218 -4.55 -11.20 -18.79
C ASP A 218 -4.60 -12.40 -17.83
N GLY A 219 -4.79 -12.14 -16.52
CA GLY A 219 -4.91 -13.17 -15.50
C GLY A 219 -3.61 -13.86 -15.14
N SER A 220 -2.46 -13.30 -15.52
CA SER A 220 -1.15 -13.87 -15.22
C SER A 220 -0.38 -13.08 -14.15
N VAL A 221 0.47 -13.78 -13.41
CA VAL A 221 1.58 -13.18 -12.64
C VAL A 221 2.86 -13.50 -13.38
N ARG A 222 3.64 -12.48 -13.73
CA ARG A 222 4.90 -12.60 -14.47
C ARG A 222 6.05 -12.03 -13.64
N MET A 223 7.20 -12.69 -13.69
CA MET A 223 8.41 -12.29 -13.00
C MET A 223 9.50 -11.91 -14.01
N PHE A 224 10.21 -10.84 -13.72
CA PHE A 224 11.24 -10.25 -14.57
C PHE A 224 12.54 -10.10 -13.78
N ASP A 225 13.67 -10.29 -14.45
CA ASP A 225 15.00 -9.97 -13.92
C ASP A 225 15.48 -8.66 -14.54
N LEU A 226 15.87 -7.69 -13.72
CA LEU A 226 16.37 -6.38 -14.20
C LEU A 226 17.62 -6.50 -15.06
N ARG A 227 18.38 -7.59 -14.94
CA ARG A 227 19.59 -7.86 -15.74
C ARG A 227 19.26 -8.43 -17.12
N GLU A 228 18.08 -9.03 -17.27
CA GLU A 228 17.58 -9.67 -18.50
C GLU A 228 16.12 -9.28 -18.75
N ILE A 229 15.86 -7.97 -18.75
CA ILE A 229 14.51 -7.40 -18.70
C ILE A 229 13.63 -7.72 -19.92
N GLU A 230 14.24 -8.20 -21.01
CA GLU A 230 13.54 -8.64 -22.23
C GLU A 230 12.83 -9.98 -22.06
N HIS A 231 13.13 -10.73 -20.99
CA HIS A 231 12.52 -12.03 -20.70
C HIS A 231 11.70 -12.00 -19.42
N CYS A 232 10.62 -12.76 -19.40
CA CYS A 232 9.80 -12.97 -18.21
C CYS A 232 9.51 -14.46 -18.01
N THR A 233 9.33 -14.83 -16.75
CA THR A 233 8.80 -16.14 -16.36
C THR A 233 7.34 -15.95 -15.96
N ILE A 234 6.43 -16.67 -16.60
CA ILE A 234 5.03 -16.73 -16.16
C ILE A 234 4.99 -17.62 -14.92
N LEU A 235 4.70 -17.04 -13.75
CA LEU A 235 4.63 -17.74 -12.48
C LEU A 235 3.28 -18.41 -12.25
N TYR A 236 2.21 -17.80 -12.75
CA TYR A 236 0.85 -18.28 -12.54
C TYR A 236 -0.09 -17.72 -13.61
N GLU A 237 -1.08 -18.50 -14.00
CA GLU A 237 -2.21 -18.08 -14.81
C GLU A 237 -3.50 -18.52 -14.10
N SER A 238 -4.42 -17.59 -13.95
CA SER A 238 -5.71 -17.85 -13.31
C SER A 238 -6.63 -18.68 -14.19
N HIS A 239 -7.62 -19.32 -13.57
CA HIS A 239 -8.60 -20.11 -14.30
C HIS A 239 -9.39 -19.24 -15.28
N LEU A 240 -9.45 -19.64 -16.56
CA LEU A 240 -10.05 -18.88 -17.66
C LEU A 240 -9.47 -17.46 -17.85
N LEU A 241 -8.23 -17.22 -17.40
CA LEU A 241 -7.55 -15.92 -17.52
C LEU A 241 -8.36 -14.78 -16.87
N SER A 242 -8.96 -15.04 -15.70
CA SER A 242 -9.62 -14.03 -14.89
C SER A 242 -8.60 -12.98 -14.40
N PRO A 243 -8.88 -11.67 -14.51
CA PRO A 243 -7.96 -10.61 -14.10
C PRO A 243 -7.44 -10.72 -12.65
N LEU A 244 -6.16 -10.42 -12.44
CA LEU A 244 -5.50 -10.36 -11.12
C LEU A 244 -5.21 -8.90 -10.74
N LEU A 245 -5.55 -8.50 -9.51
CA LEU A 245 -5.57 -7.09 -9.11
C LEU A 245 -4.29 -6.60 -8.41
N ARG A 246 -3.65 -7.44 -7.59
CA ARG A 246 -2.47 -7.08 -6.79
C ARG A 246 -1.43 -8.19 -6.78
N VAL A 247 -0.17 -7.81 -6.56
CA VAL A 247 0.94 -8.74 -6.35
C VAL A 247 1.80 -8.22 -5.20
N ALA A 248 2.17 -9.10 -4.26
CA ALA A 248 3.01 -8.72 -3.15
C ALA A 248 4.02 -9.83 -2.81
N TRP A 249 5.28 -9.46 -2.68
CA TRP A 249 6.33 -10.34 -2.19
C TRP A 249 6.34 -10.39 -0.66
N ASP A 250 6.63 -11.58 -0.13
CA ASP A 250 7.07 -11.71 1.26
C ASP A 250 8.37 -10.90 1.45
N LYS A 251 8.47 -10.16 2.56
CA LYS A 251 9.58 -9.24 2.83
C LYS A 251 10.83 -9.92 3.41
N LEU A 252 10.69 -11.14 3.91
CA LEU A 252 11.77 -11.97 4.45
C LEU A 252 12.13 -13.12 3.51
N ASP A 253 11.14 -13.87 3.00
CA ASP A 253 11.36 -14.97 2.08
C ASP A 253 10.91 -14.62 0.66
N GLN A 254 11.85 -14.14 -0.16
CA GLN A 254 11.59 -13.78 -1.57
C GLN A 254 11.23 -14.99 -2.45
N THR A 255 11.00 -16.16 -1.89
CA THR A 255 10.45 -17.29 -2.62
C THR A 255 8.95 -17.15 -2.84
N TYR A 256 8.24 -16.47 -1.92
CA TYR A 256 6.78 -16.43 -1.91
C TYR A 256 6.20 -15.11 -2.41
N ILE A 257 5.12 -15.25 -3.18
CA ILE A 257 4.31 -14.14 -3.69
C ILE A 257 2.85 -14.40 -3.34
N SER A 258 2.11 -13.34 -2.99
CA SER A 258 0.67 -13.37 -2.91
C SER A 258 0.03 -12.56 -4.04
N THR A 259 -1.12 -13.02 -4.53
CA THR A 259 -1.96 -12.32 -5.51
C THR A 259 -3.42 -12.63 -5.26
N PHE A 260 -4.35 -11.88 -5.85
CA PHE A 260 -5.77 -12.18 -5.81
C PHE A 260 -6.48 -11.59 -7.04
N GLY A 261 -7.61 -12.18 -7.40
CA GLY A 261 -8.41 -11.79 -8.56
C GLY A 261 -9.20 -10.50 -8.36
N VAL A 262 -9.60 -9.86 -9.46
CA VAL A 262 -10.64 -8.81 -9.43
C VAL A 262 -11.95 -9.45 -8.96
N GLU A 263 -12.60 -8.85 -7.95
CA GLU A 263 -13.73 -9.47 -7.20
C GLU A 263 -13.37 -10.83 -6.56
N GLY A 264 -12.08 -11.12 -6.43
CA GLY A 264 -11.56 -12.37 -5.88
C GLY A 264 -11.79 -12.43 -4.37
N THR A 265 -12.16 -13.61 -3.89
CA THR A 265 -12.48 -13.84 -2.47
C THR A 265 -11.43 -14.66 -1.72
N GLU A 266 -10.32 -14.95 -2.42
CA GLU A 266 -9.21 -15.75 -1.94
C GLU A 266 -7.88 -15.08 -2.26
N VAL A 267 -6.91 -15.20 -1.35
CA VAL A 267 -5.51 -14.86 -1.62
C VAL A 267 -4.83 -16.10 -2.14
N ILE A 268 -4.22 -16.00 -3.31
CA ILE A 268 -3.46 -17.04 -3.97
C ILE A 268 -1.99 -16.88 -3.57
N LEU A 269 -1.39 -17.95 -3.04
CA LEU A 269 0.02 -17.99 -2.68
C LEU A 269 0.81 -18.80 -3.70
N LEU A 270 1.91 -18.23 -4.18
CA LEU A 270 2.77 -18.76 -5.23
C LEU A 270 4.19 -18.93 -4.68
N ASP A 271 4.87 -19.98 -5.12
CA ASP A 271 6.31 -20.18 -4.93
C ASP A 271 7.01 -19.99 -6.27
N THR A 272 7.94 -19.05 -6.32
CA THR A 272 8.68 -18.68 -7.53
C THR A 272 9.52 -19.81 -8.11
N ARG A 273 9.84 -20.84 -7.32
CA ARG A 273 10.59 -22.02 -7.75
C ARG A 273 9.70 -23.07 -8.43
N PHE A 274 8.38 -23.00 -8.22
CA PHE A 274 7.40 -23.92 -8.77
C PHE A 274 6.28 -23.19 -9.54
N PRO A 275 6.58 -22.63 -10.73
CA PRO A 275 5.58 -21.95 -11.56
C PRO A 275 4.37 -22.84 -11.92
N GLY A 276 3.20 -22.20 -12.05
CA GLY A 276 1.96 -22.78 -12.56
C GLY A 276 1.06 -23.42 -11.51
N VAL A 277 1.56 -23.73 -10.31
CA VAL A 277 0.76 -24.34 -9.23
C VAL A 277 0.80 -23.46 -7.98
N PRO A 278 -0.36 -22.98 -7.47
CA PRO A 278 -0.38 -22.27 -6.21
C PRO A 278 -0.06 -23.21 -5.05
N VAL A 279 0.73 -22.72 -4.09
CA VAL A 279 1.10 -23.47 -2.87
C VAL A 279 -0.06 -23.51 -1.88
N GLY A 280 -0.92 -22.49 -1.89
CA GLY A 280 -2.07 -22.42 -1.02
C GLY A 280 -3.04 -21.31 -1.41
N LEU A 281 -4.27 -21.44 -0.93
CA LEU A 281 -5.34 -20.48 -1.09
C LEU A 281 -5.83 -20.06 0.29
N LEU A 282 -5.78 -18.77 0.60
CA LEU A 282 -6.30 -18.22 1.84
C LEU A 282 -7.74 -17.77 1.61
N GLN A 283 -8.70 -18.53 2.14
CA GLN A 283 -10.12 -18.25 1.95
C GLN A 283 -10.85 -18.22 3.31
N ASN A 284 -11.76 -17.26 3.44
CA ASN A 284 -12.64 -17.15 4.60
C ASN A 284 -13.92 -17.97 4.44
N VAL A 285 -14.53 -18.32 5.58
CA VAL A 285 -15.81 -19.05 5.62
C VAL A 285 -16.95 -18.28 4.93
N ARG A 286 -16.93 -16.94 4.98
CA ARG A 286 -17.83 -16.06 4.22
C ARG A 286 -17.01 -15.27 3.21
N PRO A 287 -17.02 -15.67 1.93
CA PRO A 287 -16.18 -15.03 0.92
C PRO A 287 -16.77 -13.67 0.53
N HIS A 288 -15.99 -12.61 0.74
CA HIS A 288 -16.23 -11.27 0.20
C HIS A 288 -15.00 -10.83 -0.61
N PRO A 289 -15.17 -9.94 -1.59
CA PRO A 289 -14.04 -9.43 -2.40
C PRO A 289 -12.93 -8.84 -1.53
N ILE A 290 -11.69 -9.20 -1.87
CA ILE A 290 -10.48 -8.69 -1.24
C ILE A 290 -10.03 -7.45 -2.01
N ASN A 291 -9.66 -6.39 -1.28
CA ASN A 291 -9.18 -5.13 -1.84
C ASN A 291 -7.67 -4.96 -1.66
N SER A 292 -7.08 -5.57 -0.64
CA SER A 292 -5.67 -5.37 -0.31
C SER A 292 -5.07 -6.55 0.45
N VAL A 293 -3.77 -6.76 0.22
CA VAL A 293 -2.96 -7.81 0.85
C VAL A 293 -1.58 -7.24 1.21
N CYS A 294 -1.03 -7.64 2.35
CA CYS A 294 0.31 -7.22 2.79
C CYS A 294 0.97 -8.30 3.63
N TRP A 295 2.24 -8.59 3.35
CA TRP A 295 3.05 -9.52 4.13
C TRP A 295 3.58 -8.86 5.40
N ALA A 296 3.69 -9.64 6.48
CA ALA A 296 4.33 -9.16 7.69
C ALA A 296 5.82 -8.88 7.44
N PRO A 297 6.39 -7.81 8.03
CA PRO A 297 7.75 -7.38 7.75
C PRO A 297 8.80 -8.26 8.44
N ASN A 298 8.47 -8.83 9.60
CA ASN A 298 9.38 -9.58 10.47
C ASN A 298 8.95 -11.04 10.67
N SER A 299 7.88 -11.48 9.99
CA SER A 299 7.41 -12.85 10.01
C SER A 299 7.20 -13.33 8.58
N ALA A 300 7.93 -14.36 8.17
CA ALA A 300 7.81 -14.98 6.85
C ALA A 300 6.53 -15.83 6.71
N THR A 301 5.67 -15.81 7.74
CA THR A 301 4.55 -16.73 7.86
C THR A 301 3.25 -16.00 8.10
N ASN A 302 3.29 -14.69 8.33
CA ASN A 302 2.11 -13.90 8.60
C ASN A 302 1.79 -13.00 7.40
N LEU A 303 0.52 -13.00 7.03
CA LEU A 303 0.00 -12.18 5.94
C LEU A 303 -1.34 -11.57 6.35
N CYS A 304 -1.53 -10.32 5.94
CA CYS A 304 -2.77 -9.59 6.12
C CYS A 304 -3.57 -9.51 4.82
N SER A 305 -4.89 -9.68 4.91
CA SER A 305 -5.81 -9.39 3.81
C SER A 305 -6.99 -8.58 4.32
N ALA A 306 -7.49 -7.64 3.53
CA ALA A 306 -8.68 -6.86 3.87
C ALA A 306 -9.54 -6.60 2.64
N GLY A 307 -10.84 -6.40 2.84
CA GLY A 307 -11.78 -6.33 1.72
C GLY A 307 -13.11 -5.64 2.01
N GLU A 308 -14.08 -5.96 1.16
CA GLU A 308 -15.37 -5.26 1.04
C GLU A 308 -16.30 -5.46 2.22
N ASP A 309 -16.07 -6.52 3.00
CA ASP A 309 -16.81 -6.71 4.23
C ASP A 309 -16.33 -5.80 5.37
N GLY A 310 -15.22 -5.08 5.21
CA GLY A 310 -14.64 -4.27 6.26
C GLY A 310 -13.89 -5.08 7.33
N THR A 311 -13.56 -6.34 7.04
CA THR A 311 -12.75 -7.18 7.93
C THR A 311 -11.29 -7.20 7.47
N ALA A 312 -10.36 -6.97 8.39
CA ALA A 312 -8.95 -7.27 8.22
C ALA A 312 -8.66 -8.64 8.85
N TYR A 313 -8.02 -9.52 8.10
CA TYR A 313 -7.63 -10.87 8.53
C TYR A 313 -6.12 -10.95 8.65
N ILE A 314 -5.64 -11.64 9.68
CA ILE A 314 -4.25 -12.08 9.81
C ILE A 314 -4.22 -13.60 9.66
N TRP A 315 -3.42 -14.06 8.71
CA TRP A 315 -3.23 -15.46 8.36
C TRP A 315 -1.87 -15.92 8.84
N ASP A 316 -1.81 -17.16 9.32
CA ASP A 316 -0.59 -17.91 9.53
C ASP A 316 -0.45 -18.98 8.43
N ILE A 317 0.68 -18.95 7.72
CA ILE A 317 0.99 -19.81 6.58
C ILE A 317 2.13 -20.81 6.86
N ASN A 318 2.59 -20.93 8.12
CA ASN A 318 3.72 -21.78 8.54
C ASN A 318 3.68 -23.23 8.02
N GLU A 319 2.48 -23.80 7.85
CA GLU A 319 2.29 -25.22 7.55
C GLU A 319 1.82 -25.48 6.11
N LEU A 320 1.88 -24.50 5.20
CA LEU A 320 1.57 -24.74 3.78
C LEU A 320 2.65 -25.59 3.10
N PRO A 321 2.28 -26.50 2.17
CA PRO A 321 0.92 -26.86 1.72
C PRO A 321 0.25 -27.96 2.57
N SER A 322 0.87 -28.38 3.68
CA SER A 322 0.48 -29.57 4.44
C SER A 322 -0.81 -29.38 5.25
N VAL A 323 -1.10 -28.15 5.69
CA VAL A 323 -2.26 -27.80 6.50
C VAL A 323 -2.95 -26.57 5.92
N ALA A 324 -4.28 -26.54 5.99
CA ALA A 324 -5.07 -25.40 5.56
C ALA A 324 -4.67 -24.14 6.36
N PRO A 325 -4.54 -22.99 5.69
CA PRO A 325 -4.09 -21.77 6.34
C PRO A 325 -5.06 -21.36 7.44
N LYS A 326 -4.52 -20.86 8.55
CA LYS A 326 -5.31 -20.52 9.73
C LYS A 326 -5.41 -19.01 9.88
N CYS A 327 -6.64 -18.51 9.94
CA CYS A 327 -6.88 -17.14 10.41
C CYS A 327 -6.59 -17.08 11.92
N ILE A 328 -5.56 -16.34 12.32
CA ILE A 328 -5.15 -16.20 13.72
C ILE A 328 -5.84 -15.02 14.41
N MET A 329 -6.14 -13.95 13.67
CA MET A 329 -6.81 -12.77 14.18
C MET A 329 -7.68 -12.12 13.09
N ASN A 330 -8.78 -11.50 13.49
CA ASN A 330 -9.53 -10.60 12.62
C ASN A 330 -9.94 -9.33 13.37
N TYR A 331 -10.00 -8.23 12.64
CA TYR A 331 -10.59 -6.96 13.05
C TYR A 331 -11.77 -6.64 12.14
N LYS A 332 -12.89 -6.21 12.71
CA LYS A 332 -14.09 -5.82 11.96
C LYS A 332 -14.35 -4.32 12.11
N GLY A 333 -14.19 -3.59 11.02
CA GLY A 333 -14.59 -2.18 10.90
C GLY A 333 -16.05 -2.02 10.45
N GLU A 334 -16.51 -0.77 10.40
CA GLU A 334 -17.86 -0.41 9.98
C GLU A 334 -18.01 -0.25 8.46
N HIS A 335 -16.91 0.05 7.77
CA HIS A 335 -16.86 0.30 6.33
C HIS A 335 -15.88 -0.66 5.63
N PRO A 336 -16.00 -0.84 4.31
CA PRO A 336 -15.00 -1.55 3.51
C PRO A 336 -13.58 -1.04 3.78
N ILE A 337 -12.61 -1.94 3.76
CA ILE A 337 -11.20 -1.58 3.88
C ILE A 337 -10.62 -1.52 2.47
N ASN A 338 -10.07 -0.37 2.10
CA ASN A 338 -9.51 -0.13 0.76
C ASN A 338 -8.05 -0.59 0.66
N ASN A 339 -7.24 -0.27 1.67
CA ASN A 339 -5.83 -0.67 1.75
C ASN A 339 -5.47 -1.09 3.17
N ILE A 340 -4.54 -2.04 3.28
CA ILE A 340 -3.97 -2.53 4.54
C ILE A 340 -2.45 -2.63 4.39
N LEU A 341 -1.71 -2.07 5.35
CA LEU A 341 -0.25 -2.14 5.37
C LEU A 341 0.29 -2.37 6.76
N TRP A 342 1.16 -3.35 6.88
CA TRP A 342 1.89 -3.63 8.10
C TRP A 342 2.97 -2.58 8.35
N TYR A 343 3.14 -2.15 9.60
CA TYR A 343 4.22 -1.25 9.96
C TYR A 343 5.54 -2.01 10.11
N SER A 344 6.53 -1.68 9.29
CA SER A 344 7.83 -2.36 9.26
C SER A 344 8.63 -2.26 10.56
N GLN A 345 8.56 -1.12 11.25
CA GLN A 345 9.33 -0.87 12.48
C GLN A 345 8.65 -1.48 13.72
N HIS A 346 7.31 -1.63 13.71
CA HIS A 346 6.55 -2.20 14.83
C HIS A 346 5.49 -3.18 14.33
N GLU A 347 5.78 -4.48 14.43
CA GLU A 347 4.93 -5.57 13.93
C GLU A 347 3.55 -5.67 14.59
N GLN A 348 3.33 -5.00 15.71
CA GLN A 348 2.03 -4.98 16.39
C GLN A 348 1.09 -3.95 15.78
N TRP A 349 1.52 -3.18 14.77
CA TRP A 349 0.72 -2.11 14.20
C TRP A 349 0.48 -2.32 12.71
N ILE A 350 -0.79 -2.14 12.33
CA ILE A 350 -1.25 -2.18 10.96
C ILE A 350 -1.99 -0.88 10.69
N ALA A 351 -1.72 -0.24 9.56
CA ALA A 351 -2.52 0.87 9.06
C ALA A 351 -3.56 0.35 8.06
N ILE A 352 -4.77 0.88 8.15
CA ILE A 352 -5.84 0.65 7.18
C ILE A 352 -6.46 1.98 6.72
N THR A 353 -7.01 1.98 5.52
CA THR A 353 -7.88 3.07 5.04
C THR A 353 -9.30 2.53 4.86
N THR A 354 -10.28 3.19 5.47
CA THR A 354 -11.67 2.74 5.47
C THR A 354 -12.62 3.93 5.49
N GLY A 355 -13.60 3.96 4.58
CA GLY A 355 -14.51 5.11 4.45
C GLY A 355 -13.76 6.43 4.31
N GLN A 356 -13.94 7.34 5.29
CA GLN A 356 -13.25 8.63 5.35
C GLN A 356 -12.12 8.70 6.38
N GLU A 357 -11.60 7.55 6.80
CA GLU A 357 -10.63 7.43 7.89
C GLU A 357 -9.40 6.66 7.47
N ALA A 358 -8.27 7.05 8.04
CA ALA A 358 -7.09 6.20 8.16
C ALA A 358 -6.95 5.76 9.62
N GLN A 359 -6.84 4.46 9.87
CA GLN A 359 -6.79 3.91 11.22
C GLN A 359 -5.51 3.12 11.45
N LEU A 360 -4.96 3.21 12.66
CA LEU A 360 -3.92 2.32 13.15
C LEU A 360 -4.53 1.29 14.10
N LEU A 361 -4.36 0.02 13.76
CA LEU A 361 -4.82 -1.13 14.52
C LEU A 361 -3.64 -1.72 15.27
N HIS A 362 -3.78 -1.87 16.59
CA HIS A 362 -2.86 -2.69 17.38
C HIS A 362 -3.30 -4.15 17.35
N VAL A 363 -2.46 -5.04 16.85
CA VAL A 363 -2.72 -6.48 16.68
C VAL A 363 -1.86 -7.35 17.59
#